data_AF-A0A964ZJK1-F1
#
_entry.id   AF-A0A964ZJK1-F1
#
_cell.length_a   1.000
_cell.length_b   1.000
_cell.length_c   1.000
_cell.angle_alpha   90.00
_cell.angle_beta   90.00
_cell.angle_gamma   90.00
#
_symmetry.space_group_name_H-M   'P 1'
#
loop_
_entity.id
_entity.type
_entity.pdbx_description
1 polymer ?
#
loop_
_entity_poly.entity_id
_entity_poly.type
_entity_poly.pdbx_seq_one_letter_code
_entity_poly.pdbx_strand_id
1 'polypeptide(L)'
;MASPLRKRTPTLPALIHVLDTPEEKRQNNLLEKLNALPYVNGELFAERLSFADFNKAMRDQPLSCGRFDWSRITRAIFGSLFQSVMEPKERRKVGAHYTSERDILKFVKSLFLDDLQAEFERLVQLRGTQRESK
;
A
#
# COMPACT_ATOMS: atom_id res chain seq x y z
N MET A 1 9.07 -16.00 -42.86
CA MET A 1 8.09 -16.70 -42.00
C MET A 1 7.85 -15.85 -40.76
N ALA A 2 6.70 -15.16 -40.69
CA ALA A 2 6.34 -14.32 -39.56
C ALA A 2 5.82 -15.19 -38.41
N SER A 3 6.47 -15.09 -37.25
CA SER A 3 6.05 -15.79 -36.03
C SER A 3 4.65 -15.30 -35.61
N PRO A 4 3.71 -16.21 -35.31
CA PRO A 4 2.32 -15.84 -35.05
C PRO A 4 2.24 -15.01 -33.78
N LEU A 5 1.50 -13.90 -33.87
CA LEU A 5 1.05 -13.00 -32.79
C LEU A 5 1.21 -13.63 -31.40
N ARG A 6 2.36 -13.35 -30.74
CA ARG A 6 2.47 -13.52 -29.28
C ARG A 6 1.28 -12.77 -28.71
N LYS A 7 0.33 -13.49 -28.10
CA LYS A 7 -0.79 -12.89 -27.35
C LYS A 7 -0.16 -11.79 -26.49
N ARG A 8 -0.49 -10.52 -26.79
CA ARG A 8 0.12 -9.34 -26.15
C ARG A 8 -0.19 -9.44 -24.65
N THR A 9 0.73 -10.05 -23.91
CA THR A 9 0.61 -10.18 -22.47
C THR A 9 1.09 -8.85 -21.91
N PRO A 10 0.27 -8.14 -21.13
CA PRO A 10 0.68 -6.87 -20.55
C PRO A 10 1.93 -7.07 -19.71
N THR A 11 2.90 -6.17 -19.89
CA THR A 11 4.15 -6.16 -19.12
C THR A 11 3.93 -5.42 -17.80
N LEU A 12 4.76 -5.69 -16.80
CA LEU A 12 4.72 -4.98 -15.51
C LEU A 12 4.92 -3.45 -15.68
N PRO A 13 5.87 -2.97 -16.52
CA PRO A 13 5.97 -1.53 -16.80
C PRO A 13 4.70 -0.93 -17.38
N ALA A 14 4.03 -1.64 -18.30
CA ALA A 14 2.78 -1.16 -18.90
C ALA A 14 1.65 -1.10 -17.85
N LEU A 15 1.59 -2.08 -16.94
CA LEU A 15 0.64 -2.07 -15.82
C LEU A 15 0.87 -0.85 -14.92
N ILE A 16 2.11 -0.62 -14.47
CA ILE A 16 2.46 0.49 -13.59
C ILE A 16 2.17 1.83 -14.25
N HIS A 17 2.48 1.97 -15.54
CA HIS A 17 2.17 3.17 -16.30
C HIS A 17 0.65 3.45 -16.34
N VAL A 18 -0.18 2.42 -16.52
CA VAL A 18 -1.65 2.58 -16.54
C VAL A 18 -2.21 2.98 -15.18
N LEU A 19 -1.65 2.46 -14.08
CA LEU A 19 -2.03 2.86 -12.71
C LEU A 19 -1.73 4.34 -12.42
N ASP A 20 -0.79 4.93 -13.16
CA ASP A 20 -0.39 6.34 -13.10
C ASP A 20 -1.00 7.21 -14.22
N THR A 21 -1.80 6.63 -15.13
CA THR A 21 -2.41 7.36 -16.24
C THR A 21 -3.91 7.52 -16.01
N PRO A 22 -4.42 8.76 -15.87
CA PRO A 22 -5.86 9.04 -15.81
C PRO A 22 -6.60 8.40 -16.98
N GLU A 23 -7.81 7.90 -16.74
CA GLU A 23 -8.56 7.09 -17.71
C GLU A 23 -8.78 7.81 -19.04
N GLU A 24 -9.08 9.10 -19.00
CA GLU A 24 -9.29 9.98 -20.15
C GLU A 24 -8.01 10.26 -20.96
N LYS A 25 -6.83 9.99 -20.40
CA LYS A 25 -5.53 10.15 -21.07
C LYS A 25 -4.96 8.84 -21.61
N ARG A 26 -5.69 7.72 -21.46
CA ARG A 26 -5.25 6.40 -21.94
C ARG A 26 -5.41 6.29 -23.45
N GLN A 27 -4.59 5.42 -24.05
CA GLN A 27 -4.68 5.13 -25.48
C GLN A 27 -5.96 4.35 -25.81
N ASN A 28 -6.65 4.73 -26.89
CA ASN A 28 -7.91 4.08 -27.32
C ASN A 28 -7.75 2.59 -27.68
N ASN A 29 -6.54 2.16 -28.03
CA ASN A 29 -6.21 0.78 -28.39
C ASN A 29 -5.55 -0.01 -27.25
N LEU A 30 -5.63 0.50 -26.00
CA LEU A 30 -5.15 -0.20 -24.82
C LEU A 30 -5.89 -1.53 -24.66
N LEU A 31 -5.17 -2.55 -24.19
CA LEU A 31 -5.78 -3.86 -23.91
C LEU A 31 -6.87 -3.72 -22.85
N GLU A 32 -8.02 -4.36 -23.07
CA GLU A 32 -9.17 -4.32 -22.16
C GLU A 32 -8.80 -4.65 -20.69
N LYS A 33 -7.96 -5.66 -20.49
CA LYS A 33 -7.46 -6.06 -19.15
C LYS A 33 -6.66 -4.97 -18.44
N LEU A 34 -5.91 -4.16 -19.19
CA LEU A 34 -5.19 -3.01 -18.64
C LEU A 34 -6.17 -1.85 -18.39
N ASN A 35 -7.09 -1.63 -19.33
CA ASN A 35 -8.06 -0.54 -19.22
C ASN A 35 -9.02 -0.71 -18.02
N ALA A 36 -9.24 -1.94 -17.58
CA ALA A 36 -10.04 -2.25 -16.38
C ALA A 36 -9.36 -1.84 -15.05
N LEU A 37 -8.07 -1.49 -15.05
CA LEU A 37 -7.38 -1.04 -13.85
C LEU A 37 -7.71 0.43 -13.55
N PRO A 38 -7.97 0.79 -12.28
CA PRO A 38 -8.25 2.18 -11.93
C PRO A 38 -6.98 3.03 -12.00
N TYR A 39 -7.16 4.34 -12.12
CA TYR A 39 -6.12 5.31 -11.82
C TYR A 39 -5.94 5.41 -10.29
N VAL A 40 -4.70 5.31 -9.80
CA VAL A 40 -4.43 5.15 -8.35
C VAL A 40 -3.83 6.40 -7.68
N ASN A 41 -3.26 7.34 -8.43
CA ASN A 41 -2.63 8.61 -7.99
C ASN A 41 -2.39 8.81 -6.47
N GLY A 42 -1.13 8.84 -6.08
CA GLY A 42 -0.68 9.26 -4.75
C GLY A 42 0.84 9.26 -4.68
N GLU A 43 1.50 9.75 -5.74
CA GLU A 43 2.95 9.71 -5.99
C GLU A 43 3.58 8.30 -6.13
N LEU A 44 2.93 7.24 -5.64
CA LEU A 44 3.45 5.88 -5.62
C LEU A 44 3.91 5.33 -6.98
N PHE A 45 3.24 5.72 -8.08
CA PHE A 45 3.57 5.27 -9.44
C PHE A 45 4.09 6.40 -10.34
N ALA A 46 4.35 7.59 -9.78
CA ALA A 46 4.75 8.76 -10.55
C ALA A 46 6.17 8.59 -11.15
N GLU A 47 7.06 7.92 -10.42
CA GLU A 47 8.41 7.66 -10.88
C GLU A 47 8.46 6.57 -11.96
N ARG A 48 9.21 6.83 -13.03
CA ARG A 48 9.47 5.84 -14.08
C ARG A 48 10.74 5.06 -13.73
N LEU A 49 10.54 3.88 -13.16
CA LEU A 49 11.61 2.97 -12.79
C LEU A 49 12.07 2.15 -14.00
N SER A 50 13.38 1.91 -14.10
CA SER A 50 13.91 0.87 -14.98
C SER A 50 13.64 -0.50 -14.37
N PHE A 51 13.13 -1.43 -15.18
CA PHE A 51 12.84 -2.79 -14.73
C PHE A 51 13.96 -3.72 -15.17
N ALA A 52 14.43 -4.55 -14.25
CA ALA A 52 15.26 -5.69 -14.59
C ALA A 52 14.43 -6.76 -15.32
N ASP A 53 15.07 -7.52 -16.19
CA ASP A 53 14.45 -8.68 -16.81
C ASP A 53 14.18 -9.78 -15.77
N PHE A 54 12.97 -10.33 -15.79
CA PHE A 54 12.56 -11.39 -14.89
C PHE A 54 12.90 -12.76 -15.49
N ASN A 55 13.59 -13.60 -14.73
CA ASN A 55 13.59 -15.04 -15.01
C ASN A 55 12.28 -15.68 -14.49
N LYS A 56 12.06 -16.96 -14.82
CA LYS A 56 10.86 -17.69 -14.39
C LYS A 56 10.68 -17.68 -12.86
N ALA A 57 11.75 -17.92 -12.11
CA ALA A 57 11.68 -17.98 -10.65
C ALA A 57 11.28 -16.61 -10.06
N MET A 58 11.84 -15.52 -10.58
CA MET A 58 11.48 -14.15 -10.18
C MET A 58 10.03 -13.82 -10.52
N ARG A 59 9.51 -14.28 -11.68
CA ARG A 59 8.10 -14.10 -12.06
C ARG A 59 7.16 -14.85 -11.12
N ASP A 60 7.54 -16.04 -10.69
CA ASP A 60 6.69 -16.90 -9.87
C ASP A 60 6.51 -16.31 -8.44
N GLN A 61 7.45 -15.49 -7.95
CA GLN A 61 7.35 -14.87 -6.61
C GLN A 61 6.17 -13.87 -6.47
N PRO A 62 6.02 -12.81 -7.29
CA PRO A 62 4.87 -11.92 -7.21
C PRO A 62 3.53 -12.64 -7.40
N LEU A 63 3.49 -13.68 -8.23
CA LEU A 63 2.27 -14.48 -8.44
C LEU A 63 1.89 -15.32 -7.22
N SER A 64 2.90 -15.83 -6.50
CA SER A 64 2.68 -16.46 -5.20
C SER A 64 2.19 -15.44 -4.18
N CYS A 65 2.84 -14.28 -4.10
CA CYS A 65 2.43 -13.18 -3.23
C CYS A 65 0.98 -12.72 -3.51
N GLY A 66 0.57 -12.64 -4.78
CA GLY A 66 -0.78 -12.25 -5.17
C GLY A 66 -1.88 -13.25 -4.79
N ARG A 67 -1.54 -14.45 -4.31
CA ARG A 67 -2.51 -15.44 -3.81
C ARG A 67 -2.86 -15.27 -2.34
N PHE A 68 -2.10 -14.47 -1.60
CA PHE A 68 -2.43 -14.15 -0.21
C PHE A 68 -3.55 -13.11 -0.15
N ASP A 69 -4.38 -13.21 0.88
CA ASP A 69 -5.35 -12.18 1.21
C ASP A 69 -4.66 -11.03 1.95
N TRP A 70 -4.39 -9.94 1.22
CA TRP A 70 -3.76 -8.74 1.75
C TRP A 70 -4.72 -7.80 2.48
N SER A 71 -6.03 -8.11 2.56
CA SER A 71 -7.02 -7.25 3.23
C SER A 71 -6.76 -7.06 4.73
N ARG A 72 -6.03 -7.99 5.36
CA ARG A 72 -5.70 -7.98 6.78
C ARG A 72 -4.25 -7.61 7.07
N ILE A 73 -3.62 -6.81 6.20
CA ILE A 73 -2.24 -6.37 6.42
C ILE A 73 -2.10 -5.62 7.76
N THR A 74 -1.13 -6.03 8.58
CA THR A 74 -0.87 -5.42 9.90
C THR A 74 0.47 -4.70 9.91
N ARG A 75 0.66 -3.79 10.88
CA ARG A 75 1.93 -3.09 11.10
C ARG A 75 3.13 -4.04 11.28
N ALA A 76 2.90 -5.21 11.86
CA ALA A 76 3.94 -6.21 12.06
C ALA A 76 4.52 -6.72 10.73
N ILE A 77 3.70 -6.86 9.69
CA ILE A 77 4.15 -7.29 8.35
C ILE A 77 5.12 -6.26 7.77
N PHE A 78 4.78 -4.97 7.83
CA PHE A 78 5.67 -3.89 7.37
C PHE A 78 6.99 -3.86 8.15
N GLY A 79 6.92 -3.99 9.48
CA GLY A 79 8.10 -4.06 10.33
C GLY A 79 9.03 -5.22 9.98
N SER A 80 8.46 -6.42 9.82
CA SER A 80 9.22 -7.62 9.45
C SER A 80 9.85 -7.51 8.06
N LEU A 81 9.14 -6.94 7.09
CA LEU A 81 9.64 -6.70 5.75
C LEU A 81 10.85 -5.78 5.77
N PHE A 82 10.73 -4.61 6.41
CA PHE A 82 11.82 -3.64 6.50
C PHE A 82 13.05 -4.23 7.20
N GLN A 83 12.86 -5.00 8.25
CA GLN A 83 13.95 -5.65 8.97
C GLN A 83 14.60 -6.81 8.20
N SER A 84 13.87 -7.46 7.29
CA SER A 84 14.34 -8.60 6.50
C SER A 84 15.22 -8.20 5.31
N VAL A 85 15.02 -6.99 4.77
CA VAL A 85 15.77 -6.50 3.60
C VAL A 85 17.07 -5.77 3.97
N MET A 86 17.32 -5.52 5.26
CA MET A 86 18.52 -4.82 5.73
C MET A 86 19.58 -5.79 6.24
N GLU A 87 20.84 -5.51 5.91
CA GLU A 87 21.99 -6.20 6.49
C GLU A 87 22.04 -5.99 8.02
N PRO A 88 22.31 -7.02 8.85
CA PRO A 88 22.25 -6.91 10.30
C PRO A 88 23.15 -5.80 10.89
N LYS A 89 24.30 -5.55 10.27
CA LYS A 89 25.24 -4.49 10.66
C LYS A 89 24.68 -3.10 10.40
N GLU A 90 24.01 -2.90 9.26
CA GLU A 90 23.38 -1.63 8.91
C GLU A 90 22.17 -1.37 9.79
N ARG A 91 21.32 -2.40 9.99
CA ARG A 91 20.15 -2.33 10.86
C ARG A 91 20.49 -1.85 12.27
N ARG A 92 21.59 -2.37 12.85
CA ARG A 92 22.06 -1.96 14.19
C ARG A 92 22.57 -0.51 14.21
N LYS A 93 23.25 -0.05 13.15
CA LYS A 93 23.78 1.31 13.08
C LYS A 93 22.68 2.37 13.00
N VAL A 94 21.63 2.12 12.21
CA VAL A 94 20.54 3.09 12.01
C VAL A 94 19.41 2.96 13.03
N GLY A 95 19.47 1.96 13.93
CA GLY A 95 18.41 1.71 14.90
C GLY A 95 17.09 1.30 14.25
N ALA A 96 17.14 0.62 13.10
CA ALA A 96 15.98 0.19 12.30
C ALA A 96 15.22 -0.98 12.98
N HIS A 97 14.67 -0.70 14.15
CA HIS A 97 13.86 -1.60 14.92
C HIS A 97 12.40 -1.18 14.80
N TYR A 98 11.57 -2.12 14.34
CA TYR A 98 10.13 -1.93 14.33
C TYR A 98 9.62 -1.74 15.76
N THR A 99 8.88 -0.67 15.99
CA THR A 99 8.17 -0.42 17.26
C THR A 99 6.82 -1.11 17.22
N SER A 100 6.53 -1.94 18.24
CA SER A 100 5.28 -2.68 18.29
C SER A 100 4.08 -1.74 18.38
N GLU A 101 2.95 -2.19 17.83
CA GLU A 101 1.67 -1.49 17.96
C GLU A 101 1.30 -1.16 19.41
N ARG A 102 1.55 -2.09 20.34
CA ARG A 102 1.31 -1.89 21.76
C ARG A 102 2.10 -0.71 22.30
N ASP A 103 3.37 -0.61 21.93
CA ASP A 103 4.26 0.43 22.45
C ASP A 103 3.94 1.79 21.81
N ILE A 104 3.57 1.81 20.51
CA ILE A 104 3.01 3.01 19.84
C ILE A 104 1.75 3.48 20.54
N LEU A 105 0.79 2.58 20.79
CA LEU A 105 -0.47 2.92 21.45
C LEU A 105 -0.25 3.41 22.87
N LYS A 106 0.66 2.80 23.64
CA LYS A 106 1.00 3.28 24.98
C LYS A 106 1.50 4.73 24.94
N PHE A 107 2.40 5.04 24.01
CA PHE A 107 2.95 6.37 23.87
C PHE A 107 1.90 7.40 23.41
N VAL A 108 1.16 7.09 22.34
CA VAL A 108 0.15 7.98 21.76
C VAL A 108 -1.01 8.27 22.72
N LYS A 109 -1.48 7.24 23.46
CA LYS A 109 -2.49 7.39 24.51
C LYS A 109 -2.10 8.41 25.55
N SER A 110 -0.93 8.21 26.16
CA SER A 110 -0.42 9.11 27.19
C SER A 110 -0.02 10.49 26.66
N LEU A 111 0.25 10.65 25.36
CA LEU A 111 0.66 11.93 24.79
C LEU A 111 -0.53 12.83 24.45
N PHE A 112 -1.62 12.29 23.90
CA PHE A 112 -2.78 13.09 23.48
C PHE A 112 -4.08 12.31 23.29
N LEU A 113 -4.01 11.01 22.96
CA LEU A 113 -5.21 10.30 22.50
C LEU A 113 -6.23 10.08 23.63
N ASP A 114 -5.80 9.88 24.87
CA ASP A 114 -6.72 9.73 26.00
C ASP A 114 -7.47 11.05 26.29
N ASP A 115 -6.78 12.19 26.21
CA ASP A 115 -7.39 13.52 26.40
C ASP A 115 -8.42 13.83 25.31
N LEU A 116 -8.10 13.53 24.04
CA LEU A 116 -9.03 13.70 22.92
C LEU A 116 -10.27 12.80 23.06
N GLN A 117 -10.10 11.58 23.57
CA GLN A 117 -11.22 10.67 23.83
C GLN A 117 -12.12 11.21 24.95
N ALA A 118 -11.54 11.69 26.05
CA ALA A 118 -12.31 12.28 27.14
C ALA A 118 -13.07 13.54 26.71
N GLU A 119 -12.45 14.40 25.90
CA GLU A 119 -13.12 15.58 25.34
C GLU A 119 -14.28 15.19 24.41
N PHE A 120 -14.06 14.22 23.52
CA PHE A 120 -15.10 13.71 22.62
C PHE A 120 -16.30 13.16 23.41
N GLU A 121 -16.07 12.33 24.43
CA GLU A 121 -17.13 11.77 25.27
C GLU A 121 -17.93 12.86 25.98
N ARG A 122 -17.25 13.87 26.56
CA ARG A 122 -17.91 15.01 27.19
C ARG A 122 -18.84 15.75 26.24
N LEU A 123 -18.38 16.03 25.02
CA LEU A 123 -19.17 16.74 24.01
C LEU A 123 -20.37 15.92 23.51
N VAL A 124 -20.21 14.60 23.36
CA VAL A 124 -21.30 13.70 23.00
C VAL A 124 -22.41 13.72 24.06
N GLN A 125 -22.04 13.69 25.35
CA GLN A 125 -23.01 13.76 26.46
C GLN A 125 -23.76 15.10 26.49
N LEU A 126 -23.06 16.21 26.30
CA LEU A 126 -23.67 17.56 26.23
C LEU A 126 -24.66 17.70 25.06
N ARG A 127 -24.42 17.02 23.94
CA ARG A 127 -25.33 17.04 22.79
C ARG A 127 -26.58 16.18 23.01
N GLY A 128 -26.47 15.10 23.79
CA GLY A 128 -27.61 14.25 24.18
C GLY A 128 -28.59 15.00 25.09
N THR A 129 -28.06 15.67 26.12
CA THR A 129 -28.87 16.41 27.10
C THR A 129 -29.61 17.62 26.51
N GLN A 130 -29.06 18.26 25.47
CA GLN A 130 -29.77 19.33 24.75
C GLN A 130 -30.90 18.86 23.82
N ARG A 131 -30.92 17.57 23.43
CA ARG A 131 -32.01 17.00 22.61
C ARG A 131 -33.21 16.55 23.43
N GLU A 132 -33.02 16.22 24.71
CA GLU A 132 -34.10 15.79 25.61
C GLU A 132 -34.82 16.98 26.28
N SER A 133 -34.17 18.16 26.32
CA SER A 133 -34.75 19.38 26.88
C SER A 133 -35.58 20.23 25.89
N LYS A 134 -35.94 19.66 24.73
CA LYS A 134 -36.72 20.31 23.65
C LYS A 134 -37.92 19.46 23.27
#